data_AF-A0A5B7X0M1-F1
#
_entry.id   AF-A0A5B7X0M1-F1
#
_cell.length_a   1.000
_cell.length_b   1.000
_cell.length_c   1.000
_cell.angle_alpha   90.00
_cell.angle_beta   90.00
_cell.angle_gamma   90.00
#
_symmetry.space_group_name_H-M   'P 1'
#
loop_
_entity.id
_entity.type
_entity.pdbx_description
1 polymer ?
#
loop_
_entity_poly.entity_id
_entity_poly.type
_entity_poly.pdbx_seq_one_letter_code
_entity_poly.pdbx_strand_id
1 'polypeptide(L)'
;MQDSIAAMQDVFQYMIGNTDWSSVMQHNVKVILLPSKIKVPIPYDYDMTGLVNAPYAVVKESMPIKNVRERHFRGYCRNLEVNEYVRIKYIELEPALLMSLRSVEEHLDPKEAQVVENYLMEFFSLIKNREKFEQNISQKCRKIE
;
A
#
# COMPACT_ATOMS: atom_id res chain seq x y z
N MET A 1 3.68 -19.65 -0.05
CA MET A 1 3.96 -18.47 0.80
C MET A 1 5.19 -17.64 0.40
N GLN A 2 6.10 -18.10 -0.47
CA GLN A 2 7.36 -17.39 -0.79
C GLN A 2 7.18 -15.94 -1.32
N ASP A 3 6.01 -15.63 -1.89
CA ASP A 3 5.67 -14.29 -2.41
C ASP A 3 4.82 -13.43 -1.46
N SER A 4 4.45 -13.93 -0.28
CA SER A 4 3.56 -13.19 0.63
C SER A 4 4.17 -11.88 1.10
N ILE A 5 5.49 -11.82 1.29
CA ILE A 5 6.18 -10.60 1.72
C ILE A 5 6.08 -9.50 0.65
N ALA A 6 6.32 -9.84 -0.62
CA ALA A 6 6.16 -8.89 -1.71
C ALA A 6 4.70 -8.46 -1.86
N ALA A 7 3.75 -9.37 -1.73
CA ALA A 7 2.33 -9.05 -1.77
C ALA A 7 1.88 -8.14 -0.60
N MET A 8 2.42 -8.36 0.60
CA MET A 8 2.23 -7.44 1.74
C MET A 8 2.75 -6.04 1.41
N GLN A 9 3.97 -5.93 0.86
CA GLN A 9 4.51 -4.64 0.43
C GLN A 9 3.66 -3.96 -0.65
N ASP A 10 3.16 -4.71 -1.62
CA ASP A 10 2.32 -4.17 -2.70
C ASP A 10 1.03 -3.58 -2.12
N VAL A 11 0.38 -4.28 -1.18
CA VAL A 11 -0.83 -3.81 -0.50
C VAL A 11 -0.53 -2.67 0.48
N PHE A 12 0.63 -2.67 1.14
CA PHE A 12 1.10 -1.54 1.96
C PHE A 12 1.17 -0.26 1.14
N GLN A 13 1.85 -0.30 -0.01
CA GLN A 13 1.99 0.87 -0.87
C GLN A 13 0.62 1.35 -1.36
N TYR A 14 -0.30 0.44 -1.67
CA TYR A 14 -1.68 0.78 -2.02
C TYR A 14 -2.46 1.42 -0.85
N MET A 15 -2.30 0.90 0.37
CA MET A 15 -2.94 1.43 1.58
C MET A 15 -2.64 2.91 1.77
N ILE A 16 -1.36 3.27 1.64
CA ILE A 16 -0.87 4.64 1.82
C ILE A 16 -0.96 5.48 0.53
N GLY A 17 -1.50 4.94 -0.56
CA GLY A 17 -1.64 5.66 -1.83
C GLY A 17 -0.30 5.96 -2.52
N ASN A 18 0.74 5.16 -2.30
CA ASN A 18 2.03 5.35 -2.94
C ASN A 18 2.07 4.69 -4.33
N THR A 19 2.36 5.50 -5.34
CA THR A 19 2.61 5.01 -6.70
C THR A 19 4.05 5.22 -7.17
N ASP A 20 4.88 5.89 -6.37
CA ASP A 20 6.27 6.19 -6.72
C ASP A 20 7.23 5.13 -6.20
N TRP A 21 7.07 3.91 -6.70
CA TRP A 21 7.97 2.79 -6.39
C TRP A 21 7.97 1.74 -7.51
N SER A 22 9.02 0.93 -7.56
CA SER A 22 9.12 -0.22 -8.46
C SER A 22 10.16 -1.24 -7.97
N SER A 23 9.72 -2.42 -7.56
CA SER A 23 10.62 -3.51 -7.14
C SER A 23 11.46 -4.07 -8.29
N VAL A 24 11.01 -3.90 -9.55
CA VAL A 24 11.78 -4.33 -10.74
C VAL A 24 12.84 -3.30 -11.12
N MET A 25 12.49 -2.01 -11.10
CA MET A 25 13.42 -0.94 -11.43
C MET A 25 14.28 -0.51 -10.22
N GLN A 26 14.03 -1.10 -9.05
CA GLN A 26 14.61 -0.71 -7.76
C GLN A 26 14.46 0.79 -7.44
N HIS A 27 13.34 1.38 -7.87
CA HIS A 27 12.96 2.76 -7.55
C HIS A 27 12.23 2.76 -6.21
N ASN A 28 12.73 3.49 -5.22
CA ASN A 28 12.16 3.60 -3.85
C ASN A 28 11.91 2.25 -3.15
N VAL A 29 12.60 1.20 -3.60
CA VAL A 29 12.62 -0.14 -3.00
C VAL A 29 13.98 -0.77 -3.26
N LYS A 30 14.59 -1.37 -2.24
CA LYS A 30 15.72 -2.30 -2.40
C LYS A 30 15.24 -3.72 -2.16
N VAL A 31 15.64 -4.67 -3.00
CA VAL A 31 15.28 -6.08 -2.81
C VAL A 31 16.50 -6.84 -2.30
N ILE A 32 16.40 -7.39 -1.10
CA ILE A 32 17.45 -8.26 -0.54
C ILE A 32 17.07 -9.73 -0.73
N LEU A 33 18.08 -10.58 -0.92
CA LEU A 33 17.91 -12.03 -1.02
C LEU A 33 18.43 -12.67 0.27
N LEU A 34 17.53 -13.30 1.02
CA LEU A 34 17.90 -14.05 2.21
C LEU A 34 18.52 -15.42 1.83
N PRO A 35 19.31 -16.05 2.73
CA PRO A 35 19.90 -17.38 2.48
C PRO A 35 18.86 -18.45 2.12
N SER A 36 17.64 -18.32 2.62
CA SER A 36 16.47 -19.16 2.28
C SER A 36 15.91 -18.94 0.87
N LYS A 37 16.60 -18.14 0.03
CA LYS A 37 16.18 -17.70 -1.31
C LYS A 37 14.88 -16.87 -1.32
N ILE A 38 14.48 -16.32 -0.18
CA ILE A 38 13.34 -15.42 -0.07
C ILE A 38 13.80 -14.01 -0.47
N LYS A 39 13.06 -13.39 -1.39
CA LYS A 39 13.27 -11.98 -1.76
C LYS A 39 12.45 -11.09 -0.84
N VAL A 40 13.09 -10.14 -0.16
CA VAL A 40 12.43 -9.21 0.75
C VAL A 40 12.57 -7.79 0.17
N PRO A 41 11.47 -7.16 -0.26
CA PRO A 41 11.49 -5.74 -0.60
C PRO A 41 11.58 -4.90 0.67
N ILE A 42 12.48 -3.93 0.65
CA ILE A 42 12.67 -2.90 1.66
C ILE A 42 12.27 -1.58 1.00
N PRO A 43 11.00 -1.17 1.12
CA PRO A 43 10.55 0.12 0.60
C PRO A 43 11.12 1.26 1.44
N TYR A 44 11.39 2.39 0.78
CA TYR A 44 11.81 3.64 1.39
C TYR A 44 11.24 4.79 0.57
N ASP A 45 11.28 5.99 1.13
CA ASP A 45 10.74 7.21 0.52
C ASP A 45 9.21 7.21 0.36
N TYR A 46 8.53 8.04 1.16
CA TYR A 46 7.08 8.05 1.34
C TYR A 46 6.48 9.46 1.19
N ASP A 47 7.26 10.41 0.69
CA ASP A 47 6.88 11.80 0.52
C ASP A 47 5.80 11.98 -0.58
N MET A 48 5.75 11.08 -1.57
CA MET A 48 4.77 11.03 -2.66
C MET A 48 3.49 10.23 -2.32
N THR A 49 3.16 10.06 -1.04
CA THR A 49 2.01 9.25 -0.62
C THR A 49 0.70 10.01 -0.59
N GLY A 50 -0.39 9.34 -0.96
CA GLY A 50 -1.75 9.83 -0.74
C GLY A 50 -2.13 9.97 0.73
N LEU A 51 -1.51 9.21 1.63
CA LEU A 51 -1.74 9.31 3.06
C LEU A 51 -1.31 10.69 3.59
N VAL A 52 -0.08 11.11 3.28
CA VAL A 52 0.50 12.38 3.71
C VAL A 52 -0.06 13.54 2.86
N ASN A 53 -0.14 13.35 1.54
CA ASN A 53 -0.59 14.37 0.59
C ASN A 53 0.17 15.69 0.76
N ALA A 54 1.50 15.58 0.72
CA ALA A 54 2.36 16.75 0.74
C ALA A 54 2.00 17.70 -0.42
N PRO A 55 2.10 19.03 -0.25
CA PRO A 55 1.68 19.99 -1.28
C PRO A 55 2.49 19.90 -2.57
N TYR A 56 3.70 19.34 -2.51
CA TYR A 56 4.57 19.09 -3.66
C TYR A 56 4.38 17.69 -4.27
N ALA A 57 3.54 16.83 -3.67
CA ALA A 57 3.39 15.46 -4.12
C ALA A 57 2.70 15.44 -5.50
N VAL A 58 3.33 14.77 -6.46
CA VAL A 58 2.86 14.68 -7.84
C VAL A 58 2.75 13.23 -8.29
N VAL A 59 1.88 13.00 -9.26
CA VAL A 59 1.76 11.71 -9.93
C VAL A 59 2.48 11.79 -11.27
N LYS A 60 3.20 10.73 -11.64
CA LYS A 60 3.78 10.60 -13.00
C LYS A 60 2.68 10.67 -14.06
N GLU A 61 2.91 11.43 -15.13
CA GLU A 61 1.94 11.65 -16.21
C GLU A 61 1.41 10.36 -16.85
N SER A 62 2.21 9.29 -16.85
CA SER A 62 1.83 7.98 -17.38
C SER A 62 0.81 7.22 -16.51
N MET A 63 0.49 7.71 -15.31
CA MET A 63 -0.41 7.04 -14.38
C MET A 63 -1.87 7.38 -14.66
N PRO A 64 -2.80 6.44 -14.51
CA PRO A 64 -4.23 6.67 -14.76
C PRO A 64 -4.96 7.28 -13.56
N ILE A 65 -4.29 8.13 -12.78
CA ILE A 65 -4.85 8.82 -11.60
C ILE A 65 -4.49 10.30 -11.65
N LYS A 66 -5.35 11.16 -11.11
CA LYS A 66 -5.19 12.62 -11.23
C LYS A 66 -4.26 13.22 -10.19
N ASN A 67 -4.20 12.63 -9.00
CA ASN A 67 -3.39 13.10 -7.88
C ASN A 67 -3.09 11.94 -6.92
N VAL A 68 -2.19 12.16 -5.96
CA VAL A 68 -1.71 11.12 -5.04
C VAL A 68 -2.79 10.59 -4.10
N ARG A 69 -3.92 11.30 -3.88
CA ARG A 69 -5.03 10.79 -3.05
C ARG A 69 -5.77 9.62 -3.72
N GLU A 70 -5.77 9.56 -5.05
CA GLU A 70 -6.39 8.47 -5.79
C GLU A 70 -5.51 7.21 -5.73
N ARG A 71 -5.97 6.19 -5.00
CA ARG A 71 -5.21 4.93 -4.90
C ARG A 71 -5.15 4.21 -6.24
N HIS A 72 -3.97 3.73 -6.59
CA HIS A 72 -3.77 2.90 -7.77
C HIS A 72 -2.89 1.69 -7.42
N PHE A 73 -3.41 0.48 -7.64
CA PHE A 73 -2.67 -0.74 -7.33
C PHE A 73 -1.57 -1.00 -8.37
N ARG A 74 -0.32 -1.03 -7.92
CA ARG A 74 0.87 -1.27 -8.77
C ARG A 74 1.52 -2.63 -8.54
N GLY A 75 0.95 -3.43 -7.64
CA GLY A 75 1.45 -4.76 -7.33
C GLY A 75 1.28 -5.74 -8.47
N TYR A 76 1.97 -6.87 -8.35
CA TYR A 76 1.89 -7.93 -9.35
C TYR A 76 0.83 -8.95 -8.99
N CYS A 77 0.28 -9.63 -10.00
CA CYS A 77 -0.72 -10.66 -9.80
C CYS A 77 -0.14 -11.82 -8.96
N ARG A 78 -0.98 -12.32 -8.05
CA ARG A 78 -0.70 -13.46 -7.18
C ARG A 78 -1.83 -14.47 -7.27
N ASN A 79 -1.55 -15.69 -6.83
CA ASN A 79 -2.60 -16.69 -6.70
C ASN A 79 -3.63 -16.27 -5.62
N LEU A 80 -4.81 -16.91 -5.66
CA LEU A 80 -5.91 -16.58 -4.77
C LEU A 80 -5.55 -16.75 -3.29
N GLU A 81 -4.77 -17.79 -2.97
CA GLU A 81 -4.34 -18.09 -1.60
C GLU A 81 -3.50 -16.95 -1.00
N VAL A 82 -2.51 -16.43 -1.75
CA VAL A 82 -1.67 -15.32 -1.30
C VAL A 82 -2.49 -14.03 -1.16
N ASN A 83 -3.39 -13.75 -2.11
CA ASN A 83 -4.24 -12.57 -2.04
C ASN A 83 -5.15 -12.61 -0.80
N GLU A 84 -5.81 -13.73 -0.54
CA GLU A 84 -6.70 -13.87 0.62
C GLU A 84 -5.91 -13.84 1.94
N TYR A 85 -4.74 -14.49 1.98
CA TYR A 85 -3.84 -14.41 3.13
C TYR A 85 -3.47 -12.95 3.46
N VAL A 86 -3.02 -12.17 2.47
CA VAL A 86 -2.64 -10.76 2.67
C VAL A 86 -3.85 -9.93 3.06
N ARG A 87 -5.01 -10.15 2.44
CA ARG A 87 -6.25 -9.44 2.77
C ARG A 87 -6.63 -9.63 4.24
N ILE A 88 -6.63 -10.87 4.72
CA ILE A 88 -6.92 -11.20 6.12
C ILE A 88 -5.87 -10.56 7.04
N LYS A 89 -4.58 -10.64 6.69
CA LYS A 89 -3.51 -10.03 7.51
C LYS A 89 -3.68 -8.54 7.70
N TYR A 90 -4.06 -7.79 6.68
CA TYR A 90 -4.34 -6.35 6.83
C TYR A 90 -5.56 -6.08 7.70
N ILE A 91 -6.62 -6.88 7.58
CA ILE A 91 -7.81 -6.76 8.45
C ILE A 91 -7.43 -6.99 9.91
N GLU A 92 -6.60 -8.00 10.19
CA GLU A 92 -6.09 -8.28 11.54
C GLU A 92 -5.22 -7.15 12.08
N LEU A 93 -4.46 -6.45 11.21
CA LEU A 93 -3.56 -5.36 11.59
C LEU A 93 -4.25 -4.02 11.80
N GLU A 94 -5.51 -3.86 11.40
CA GLU A 94 -6.24 -2.60 11.49
C GLU A 94 -6.19 -1.96 12.89
N PRO A 95 -6.48 -2.66 14.01
CA PRO A 95 -6.44 -2.03 15.32
C PRO A 95 -5.04 -1.51 15.68
N ALA A 96 -3.99 -2.25 15.33
CA ALA A 96 -2.60 -1.87 15.62
C ALA A 96 -2.16 -0.66 14.79
N LEU A 97 -2.58 -0.59 13.52
CA LEU A 97 -2.27 0.54 12.63
C LEU A 97 -3.00 1.82 13.08
N LEU A 98 -4.28 1.72 13.44
CA LEU A 98 -5.03 2.86 13.98
C LEU A 98 -4.47 3.32 15.33
N MET A 99 -4.04 2.39 16.19
CA MET A 99 -3.36 2.72 17.45
C MET A 99 -2.04 3.45 17.21
N SER A 100 -1.29 3.07 16.17
CA SER A 100 -0.04 3.74 15.80
C SER A 100 -0.28 5.19 15.38
N LEU A 101 -1.36 5.47 14.64
CA LEU A 101 -1.76 6.85 14.31
C LEU A 101 -2.10 7.65 15.57
N ARG A 102 -2.90 7.08 16.48
CA ARG A 102 -3.29 7.73 17.74
C ARG A 102 -2.09 8.05 18.62
N SER A 103 -1.06 7.20 18.61
CA SER A 103 0.16 7.43 19.40
C SER A 103 0.99 8.64 18.96
N VAL A 104 0.76 9.15 17.75
CA VAL A 104 1.46 10.35 17.23
C VAL A 104 0.53 11.53 17.00
N GLU A 105 -0.76 11.38 17.34
CA GLU A 105 -1.80 12.38 17.08
C GLU A 105 -1.50 13.73 17.74
N GLU A 106 -0.89 13.72 18.94
CA GLU A 106 -0.49 14.94 19.64
C GLU A 106 0.61 15.75 18.92
N HIS A 107 1.28 15.15 17.94
CA HIS A 107 2.31 15.79 17.12
C HIS A 107 1.77 16.28 15.77
N LEU A 108 0.48 16.12 15.50
CA LEU A 108 -0.17 16.49 14.25
C LEU A 108 -1.17 17.62 14.48
N ASP A 109 -1.43 18.43 13.44
CA ASP A 109 -2.62 19.29 13.46
C ASP A 109 -3.88 18.40 13.54
N PRO A 110 -4.88 18.72 14.38
CA PRO A 110 -6.07 17.89 14.54
C PRO A 110 -6.81 17.59 13.24
N LYS A 111 -6.81 18.53 12.28
CA LYS A 111 -7.43 18.32 10.97
C LYS A 111 -6.60 17.37 10.13
N GLU A 112 -5.29 17.48 10.17
CA GLU A 112 -4.39 16.55 9.47
C GLU A 112 -4.52 15.13 10.03
N ALA A 113 -4.53 14.98 11.35
CA ALA A 113 -4.77 13.69 12.00
C ALA A 113 -6.09 13.05 11.54
N GLN A 114 -7.18 13.83 11.53
CA GLN A 114 -8.48 13.36 11.07
C GLN A 114 -8.48 12.97 9.59
N VAL A 115 -7.79 13.73 8.73
CA VAL A 115 -7.65 13.42 7.31
C VAL A 115 -6.88 12.12 7.09
N VAL A 116 -5.80 11.90 7.83
CA VAL A 116 -5.00 10.67 7.78
C VAL A 116 -5.82 9.47 8.27
N GLU A 117 -6.56 9.61 9.38
CA GLU A 117 -7.43 8.56 9.91
C GLU A 117 -8.52 8.19 8.91
N ASN A 118 -9.20 9.19 8.34
CA ASN A 118 -10.24 8.97 7.32
C ASN A 118 -9.67 8.24 6.10
N TYR A 119 -8.48 8.66 5.63
CA TYR A 119 -7.82 8.01 4.51
C TYR A 119 -7.55 6.53 4.83
N LEU A 120 -7.00 6.19 6.01
CA LEU A 120 -6.78 4.80 6.40
C LEU A 120 -8.10 4.01 6.54
N MET A 121 -9.13 4.59 7.13
CA MET A 121 -10.44 3.95 7.27
C MET A 121 -11.07 3.61 5.92
N GLU A 122 -10.93 4.47 4.90
CA GLU A 122 -11.37 4.16 3.55
C GLU A 122 -10.68 2.91 2.98
N PHE A 123 -9.38 2.76 3.22
CA PHE A 123 -8.66 1.55 2.83
C PHE A 123 -9.20 0.31 3.56
N PHE A 124 -9.43 0.39 4.87
CA PHE A 124 -9.95 -0.74 5.63
C PHE A 124 -11.40 -1.11 5.24
N SER A 125 -12.24 -0.12 4.93
CA SER A 125 -13.56 -0.33 4.35
C SER A 125 -13.48 -1.07 3.01
N LEU A 126 -12.51 -0.71 2.17
CA LEU A 126 -12.24 -1.37 0.89
C LEU A 126 -11.77 -2.82 1.10
N ILE A 127 -10.77 -3.08 1.95
CA ILE A 127 -10.15 -4.41 2.08
C ILE A 127 -11.05 -5.43 2.79
N LYS A 128 -11.95 -4.96 3.67
CA LYS A 128 -12.99 -5.78 4.30
C LYS A 128 -14.08 -6.18 3.31
N ASN A 129 -14.35 -5.36 2.31
CA ASN A 129 -15.32 -5.68 1.27
C ASN A 129 -14.64 -6.50 0.16
N ARG A 130 -15.02 -7.79 0.06
CA ARG A 130 -14.42 -8.72 -0.89
C ARG A 130 -14.51 -8.26 -2.35
N GLU A 131 -15.66 -7.77 -2.77
CA GLU A 131 -15.88 -7.30 -4.14
C GLU A 131 -14.99 -6.09 -4.46
N LYS A 132 -14.93 -5.12 -3.54
CA LYS A 132 -14.06 -3.94 -3.71
C LYS A 132 -12.58 -4.30 -3.70
N PHE A 133 -12.17 -5.24 -2.87
CA PHE A 133 -10.80 -5.78 -2.87
C PHE A 133 -10.47 -6.39 -4.24
N GLU A 134 -11.35 -7.24 -4.77
CA GLU A 134 -11.15 -7.87 -6.07
C GLU A 134 -11.07 -6.84 -7.20
N GLN A 135 -12.01 -5.89 -7.26
CA GLN A 135 -12.08 -4.85 -8.30
C GLN A 135 -10.91 -3.86 -8.28
N ASN A 136 -10.30 -3.62 -7.12
CA ASN A 136 -9.27 -2.58 -6.97
C ASN A 136 -7.85 -3.12 -6.83
N ILE A 137 -7.68 -4.39 -6.44
CA ILE A 137 -6.38 -5.01 -6.20
C ILE A 137 -6.20 -6.23 -7.09
N SER A 138 -7.00 -7.28 -6.87
CA SER A 138 -6.80 -8.57 -7.55
C SER A 138 -6.98 -8.51 -9.07
N GLN A 139 -7.90 -7.68 -9.58
CA GLN A 139 -8.16 -7.53 -11.02
C GLN A 139 -7.31 -6.43 -11.67
N LYS A 140 -6.79 -5.49 -10.88
CA LYS A 140 -5.93 -4.38 -11.36
C LYS A 140 -4.43 -4.68 -11.23
N CYS A 141 -4.08 -5.88 -10.82
CA CYS A 141 -2.70 -6.31 -10.68
C CYS A 141 -1.97 -6.36 -12.03
N ARG A 142 -0.65 -6.17 -11.97
CA ARG A 142 0.23 -6.29 -13.15
C ARG A 142 0.60 -7.75 -13.38
N LYS A 143 0.42 -8.25 -14.60
CA LYS A 143 0.91 -9.57 -14.99
C LYS A 143 2.43 -9.51 -15.17
N ILE A 144 3.11 -10.58 -14.81
CA ILE A 144 4.52 -10.76 -15.17
C ILE A 144 4.49 -11.32 -16.59
N GLU A 145 5.06 -10.57 -17.53
CA GLU A 145 5.36 -11.06 -18.88
C GLU A 145 6.66 -11.86 -18.88
#